data_AF-A0A7T4JUI5-F1
#
_entry.id   AF-A0A7T4JUI5-F1
#
_cell.length_a   1.000
_cell.length_b   1.000
_cell.length_c   1.000
_cell.angle_alpha   90.00
_cell.angle_beta   90.00
_cell.angle_gamma   90.00
#
_symmetry.space_group_name_H-M   'P 1'
#
loop_
_entity.id
_entity.type
_entity.pdbx_description
1 polymer ?
#
loop_
_entity_poly.entity_id
_entity_poly.type
_entity_poly.pdbx_seq_one_letter_code
_entity_poly.pdbx_strand_id
1 'polypeptide(L)'
;MALPWGPGRLVADYLFASVQTLSKNLHMVPRKRSDHIVIDEVHKAGADSYRAIIDYFTPGFLLGLTATPERTDGFNIYDLFDYNVSYEIRVGEALKQKMPVPLHYYGIADTGRVEDVVDTLHTYGRVDDVHGLIFTSSVEIFHALAEEPTRRGIRAVALADADAPARREAVVGQLEQGEIDYIITVDIFNEGIDIPCVNQIVLMRETQSSIVFTQQLGRGLRKAPGKDHLRVIDFIGNYKNNYMIPIALTGDQSRSKEALRKKVITGDGVPTNSTVSFDRIATKRVLDAISTSKIDGMREIRSAFTDLSHRFGRIPRLMDFLRFETMDPDVVVRKKNYWSLLCQFRAVEHAPTDEEARFLTFMSQELLDAIRPQELHILRSLTRGAGDGVDPWNSSRILSFAVTSIGYLPCSFIPPNSSVHVSAQCR
;
A
#
# COMPACT_ATOMS: atom_id res chain seq x y z
N MET A 1 38.05 -9.43 6.95
CA MET A 1 37.73 -8.19 7.70
C MET A 1 37.62 -8.58 9.16
N ALA A 2 38.54 -8.16 10.01
CA ALA A 2 38.45 -8.41 11.44
C ALA A 2 37.25 -7.61 11.97
N LEU A 3 36.31 -8.26 12.65
CA LEU A 3 35.20 -7.57 13.28
C LEU A 3 35.76 -6.64 14.38
N PRO A 4 35.22 -5.43 14.58
CA PRO A 4 35.73 -4.47 15.57
C PRO A 4 35.50 -4.92 17.02
N TRP A 5 34.83 -6.05 17.22
CA TRP A 5 34.51 -6.63 18.52
C TRP A 5 35.39 -7.87 18.66
N GLY A 6 36.27 -7.90 19.68
CA GLY A 6 37.19 -9.02 19.94
C GLY A 6 36.48 -10.37 20.14
N PRO A 7 37.21 -11.46 20.47
CA PRO A 7 36.70 -12.84 20.50
C PRO A 7 35.67 -13.16 21.62
N GLY A 8 35.01 -12.16 22.20
CA GLY A 8 33.98 -12.31 23.24
C GLY A 8 32.55 -12.29 22.69
N ARG A 9 31.61 -12.89 23.45
CA ARG A 9 30.17 -12.73 23.19
C ARG A 9 29.78 -11.26 23.32
N LEU A 10 28.90 -10.79 22.44
CA LEU A 10 28.37 -9.43 22.50
C LEU A 10 27.45 -9.29 23.72
N VAL A 11 27.79 -8.37 24.62
CA VAL A 11 27.01 -8.02 25.82
C VAL A 11 26.69 -6.53 25.72
N ALA A 12 25.45 -6.21 25.33
CA ALA A 12 24.93 -4.84 25.27
C ALA A 12 23.42 -4.86 25.53
N ASP A 13 22.89 -3.84 26.20
CA ASP A 13 21.45 -3.75 26.51
C ASP A 13 20.61 -3.49 25.25
N TYR A 14 21.20 -2.84 24.25
CA TYR A 14 20.62 -2.61 22.93
C TYR A 14 21.61 -3.02 21.85
N LEU A 15 21.12 -3.74 20.84
CA LEU A 15 21.92 -4.18 19.69
C LEU A 15 21.26 -3.69 18.39
N PHE A 16 22.00 -2.91 17.62
CA PHE A 16 21.64 -2.54 16.25
C PHE A 16 22.57 -3.27 15.30
N ALA A 17 22.01 -4.07 14.39
CA ALA A 17 22.78 -4.85 13.43
C ALA A 17 22.01 -4.97 12.12
N SER A 18 22.74 -4.92 11.00
CA SER A 18 22.14 -5.29 9.71
C SER A 18 21.87 -6.79 9.65
N VAL A 19 20.82 -7.18 8.93
CA VAL A 19 20.42 -8.58 8.75
C VAL A 19 21.55 -9.42 8.15
N GLN A 20 22.29 -8.88 7.17
CA GLN A 20 23.39 -9.59 6.54
C GLN A 20 24.53 -9.88 7.52
N THR A 21 24.80 -8.95 8.45
CA THR A 21 25.86 -9.12 9.45
C THR A 21 25.42 -10.07 10.55
N LEU A 22 24.20 -9.89 11.07
CA LEU A 22 23.71 -10.68 12.20
C LEU A 22 23.50 -12.15 11.82
N SER A 23 22.88 -12.43 10.66
CA SER A 23 22.62 -13.80 10.20
C SER A 23 23.90 -14.66 10.09
N LYS A 24 25.04 -14.06 9.74
CA LYS A 24 26.35 -14.75 9.66
C LYS A 24 27.04 -14.92 11.02
N ASN A 25 26.61 -14.19 12.05
CA ASN A 25 27.29 -14.09 13.34
C ASN A 25 26.37 -14.40 14.52
N LEU A 26 25.27 -15.13 14.32
CA LEU A 26 24.27 -15.45 15.35
C LEU A 26 24.89 -16.04 16.62
N HIS A 27 25.94 -16.88 16.48
CA HIS A 27 26.66 -17.51 17.59
C HIS A 27 27.30 -16.52 18.58
N MET A 28 27.55 -15.28 18.16
CA MET A 28 28.09 -14.22 19.02
C MET A 28 27.03 -13.62 19.95
N VAL A 29 25.73 -13.82 19.66
CA VAL A 29 24.61 -13.29 20.43
C VAL A 29 23.92 -14.42 21.19
N PRO A 30 23.83 -14.36 22.54
CA PRO A 30 23.13 -15.38 23.32
C PRO A 30 21.64 -15.46 23.00
N ARG A 31 21.12 -16.66 22.74
CA ARG A 31 19.69 -16.89 22.43
C ARG A 31 18.72 -16.35 23.49
N LYS A 32 19.08 -16.47 24.78
CA LYS A 32 18.24 -16.08 25.92
C LYS A 32 18.18 -14.56 26.20
N ARG A 33 18.90 -13.72 25.45
CA ARG A 33 18.97 -12.27 25.74
C ARG A 33 17.89 -11.46 25.03
N SER A 34 17.24 -12.00 24.02
CA SER A 34 16.40 -11.22 23.12
C SER A 34 14.94 -11.21 23.60
N ASP A 35 14.62 -10.47 24.66
CA ASP A 35 13.21 -10.33 25.09
C ASP A 35 12.36 -9.63 24.03
N HIS A 36 12.95 -8.67 23.31
CA HIS A 36 12.29 -7.85 22.29
C HIS A 36 13.15 -7.82 21.02
N ILE A 37 12.55 -8.16 19.88
CA ILE A 37 13.17 -8.05 18.57
C ILE A 37 12.32 -7.17 17.67
N VAL A 38 12.94 -6.16 17.09
CA VAL A 38 12.34 -5.31 16.05
C VAL A 38 13.08 -5.56 14.75
N ILE A 39 12.34 -5.91 13.71
CA ILE A 39 12.87 -6.18 12.37
C ILE A 39 12.35 -5.10 11.44
N ASP A 40 13.27 -4.31 10.90
CA ASP A 40 12.96 -3.32 9.86
C ASP A 40 12.96 -3.98 8.46
N GLU A 41 12.20 -3.39 7.54
CA GLU A 41 11.96 -3.87 6.18
C GLU A 41 11.62 -5.36 6.10
N VAL A 42 10.70 -5.79 6.96
CA VAL A 42 10.30 -7.21 7.11
C VAL A 42 9.68 -7.80 5.84
N HIS A 43 9.33 -6.98 4.84
CA HIS A 43 8.95 -7.48 3.53
C HIS A 43 10.06 -8.29 2.85
N LYS A 44 11.30 -8.26 3.35
CA LYS A 44 12.41 -9.13 2.92
C LYS A 44 12.50 -10.45 3.70
N ALA A 45 11.60 -10.71 4.66
CA ALA A 45 11.67 -11.83 5.60
C ALA A 45 11.62 -13.24 5.00
N GLY A 46 11.15 -13.39 3.77
CA GLY A 46 11.18 -14.64 3.03
C GLY A 46 12.59 -15.08 2.62
N ALA A 47 13.60 -14.20 2.73
CA ALA A 47 14.99 -14.56 2.52
C ALA A 47 15.54 -15.40 3.69
N ASP A 48 16.40 -16.37 3.38
CA ASP A 48 17.00 -17.29 4.37
C ASP A 48 17.71 -16.56 5.51
N SER A 49 18.26 -15.37 5.24
CA SER A 49 18.94 -14.55 6.26
C SER A 49 18.01 -14.03 7.35
N TYR A 50 16.77 -13.67 7.02
CA TYR A 50 15.78 -13.25 7.99
C TYR A 50 15.24 -14.43 8.78
N ARG A 51 14.91 -15.53 8.10
CA ARG A 51 14.47 -16.77 8.76
C ARG A 51 15.50 -17.29 9.75
N ALA A 52 16.78 -17.31 9.36
CA ALA A 52 17.86 -17.72 10.25
C ALA A 52 17.92 -16.89 11.56
N ILE A 53 17.58 -15.59 11.50
CA ILE A 53 17.50 -14.74 12.68
C ILE A 53 16.26 -15.08 13.50
N ILE A 54 15.08 -15.13 12.88
CA ILE A 54 13.80 -15.39 13.55
C ILE A 54 13.82 -16.77 14.22
N ASP A 55 14.31 -17.80 13.53
CA ASP A 55 14.38 -19.18 14.03
C ASP A 55 15.45 -19.37 15.13
N TYR A 56 16.48 -18.53 15.15
CA TYR A 56 17.55 -18.60 16.15
C TYR A 56 17.13 -18.06 17.51
N PHE A 57 16.30 -17.02 17.52
CA PHE A 57 15.81 -16.37 18.74
C PHE A 57 14.43 -16.91 19.14
N THR A 58 14.09 -16.76 20.43
CA THR A 58 12.76 -17.07 20.97
C THR A 58 12.27 -15.87 21.78
N PRO A 59 11.97 -14.73 21.11
CA PRO A 59 11.68 -13.50 21.82
C PRO A 59 10.33 -13.54 22.53
N GLY A 60 10.23 -12.82 23.66
CA GLY A 60 8.94 -12.55 24.30
C GLY A 60 8.07 -11.60 23.49
N PHE A 61 8.68 -10.76 22.64
CA PHE A 61 8.01 -9.84 21.75
C PHE A 61 8.76 -9.69 20.41
N LEU A 62 8.04 -9.84 19.30
CA LEU A 62 8.57 -9.70 17.95
C LEU A 62 7.72 -8.68 17.16
N LEU A 63 8.37 -7.65 16.63
CA LEU A 63 7.74 -6.60 15.84
C LEU A 63 8.40 -6.47 14.46
N GLY A 64 7.59 -6.51 13.40
CA GLY A 64 8.02 -6.27 12.03
C GLY A 64 7.57 -4.88 11.57
N LEU A 65 8.48 -4.10 10.99
CA LEU A 65 8.19 -2.83 10.35
C LEU A 65 8.37 -3.00 8.83
N THR A 66 7.42 -2.49 8.06
CA THR A 66 7.53 -2.46 6.59
C THR A 66 6.65 -1.38 6.01
N ALA A 67 7.13 -0.70 4.97
CA ALA A 67 6.29 0.17 4.14
C ALA A 67 5.44 -0.62 3.14
N THR A 68 5.79 -1.88 2.87
CA THR A 68 5.25 -2.67 1.75
C THR A 68 5.01 -4.12 2.17
N PRO A 69 3.86 -4.44 2.77
CA PRO A 69 3.60 -5.81 3.22
C PRO A 69 3.34 -6.79 2.06
N GLU A 70 2.96 -6.29 0.88
CA GLU A 70 2.64 -7.13 -0.28
C GLU A 70 3.91 -7.62 -0.99
N ARG A 71 3.99 -8.95 -1.23
CA ARG A 71 5.07 -9.60 -1.98
C ARG A 71 4.53 -10.32 -3.22
N THR A 72 5.32 -10.34 -4.28
CA THR A 72 5.01 -11.04 -5.53
C THR A 72 5.42 -12.51 -5.53
N ASP A 73 6.21 -12.96 -4.55
CA ASP A 73 6.75 -14.32 -4.47
C ASP A 73 5.91 -15.27 -3.62
N GLY A 74 4.71 -14.85 -3.20
CA GLY A 74 3.73 -15.69 -2.51
C GLY A 74 4.05 -16.01 -1.05
N PHE A 75 5.15 -15.47 -0.50
CA PHE A 75 5.45 -15.65 0.92
C PHE A 75 4.52 -14.80 1.79
N ASN A 76 3.74 -15.44 2.64
CA ASN A 76 2.83 -14.75 3.54
C ASN A 76 3.56 -14.25 4.79
N ILE A 77 4.00 -12.99 4.75
CA ILE A 77 4.65 -12.36 5.91
C ILE A 77 3.73 -12.25 7.13
N TYR A 78 2.41 -12.22 6.98
CA TYR A 78 1.50 -12.09 8.11
C TYR A 78 1.53 -13.33 8.99
N ASP A 79 1.74 -14.52 8.39
CA ASP A 79 1.87 -15.79 9.10
C ASP A 79 3.05 -15.80 10.08
N LEU A 80 4.16 -15.12 9.75
CA LEU A 80 5.32 -14.97 10.64
C LEU A 80 5.02 -14.18 11.92
N PHE A 81 3.94 -13.39 11.93
CA PHE A 81 3.54 -12.53 13.04
C PHE A 81 2.14 -12.87 13.53
N ASP A 82 1.75 -14.15 13.44
CA ASP A 82 0.46 -14.67 13.90
C ASP A 82 -0.75 -13.92 13.31
N TYR A 83 -0.64 -13.46 12.07
CA TYR A 83 -1.64 -12.66 11.36
C TYR A 83 -2.00 -11.34 12.07
N ASN A 84 -1.14 -10.87 12.97
CA ASN A 84 -1.39 -9.68 13.78
C ASN A 84 -0.80 -8.42 13.11
N VAL A 85 -1.67 -7.65 12.45
CA VAL A 85 -1.31 -6.32 11.96
C VAL A 85 -1.72 -5.29 13.00
N SER A 86 -0.75 -4.81 13.78
CA SER A 86 -0.99 -3.88 14.88
C SER A 86 -1.46 -2.51 14.40
N TYR A 87 -0.85 -1.99 13.33
CA TYR A 87 -1.15 -0.68 12.79
C TYR A 87 -0.70 -0.57 11.33
N GLU A 88 -1.49 0.13 10.52
CA GLU A 88 -1.18 0.41 9.13
C GLU A 88 -1.61 1.85 8.84
N ILE A 89 -0.71 2.63 8.24
CA ILE A 89 -1.01 4.01 7.84
C ILE A 89 -0.57 4.22 6.39
N ARG A 90 -1.48 4.77 5.59
CA ARG A 90 -1.24 5.11 4.18
C ARG A 90 -0.85 6.59 4.05
N VAL A 91 -0.29 6.97 2.90
CA VAL A 91 0.21 8.33 2.65
C VAL A 91 -0.87 9.40 2.90
N GLY A 92 -2.09 9.20 2.38
CA GLY A 92 -3.18 10.15 2.56
C GLY A 92 -3.53 10.38 4.03
N GLU A 93 -3.59 9.32 4.83
CA GLU A 93 -3.87 9.41 6.27
C GLU A 93 -2.68 10.00 7.05
N ALA A 94 -1.45 9.59 6.71
CA ALA A 94 -0.24 10.16 7.30
C ALA A 94 -0.16 11.68 7.09
N LEU A 95 -0.49 12.15 5.87
CA LEU A 95 -0.56 13.58 5.55
C LEU A 95 -1.66 14.30 6.35
N LYS A 96 -2.85 13.70 6.52
CA LYS A 96 -3.93 14.26 7.38
C LYS A 96 -3.48 14.41 8.83
N GLN A 97 -2.73 13.43 9.35
CA GLN A 97 -2.17 13.45 10.70
C GLN A 97 -0.91 14.33 10.84
N LYS A 98 -0.50 15.03 9.78
CA LYS A 98 0.69 15.92 9.76
C LYS A 98 1.98 15.20 10.18
N MET A 99 2.07 13.90 9.89
CA MET A 99 3.25 13.09 10.16
C MET A 99 4.41 13.46 9.21
N PRO A 100 4.25 13.42 7.87
CA PRO A 100 5.20 13.97 6.91
C PRO A 100 4.96 15.47 6.65
N VAL A 101 5.82 16.09 5.83
CA VAL A 101 5.55 17.42 5.27
C VAL A 101 4.36 17.37 4.28
N PRO A 102 3.64 18.49 4.06
CA PRO A 102 2.64 18.59 3.01
C PRO A 102 3.19 18.28 1.61
N LEU A 103 2.29 17.88 0.71
CA LEU A 103 2.59 17.45 -0.66
C LEU A 103 1.90 18.35 -1.69
N HIS A 104 2.64 18.86 -2.68
CA HIS A 104 2.09 19.53 -3.86
C HIS A 104 2.45 18.75 -5.12
N TYR A 105 1.46 18.08 -5.69
CA TYR A 105 1.61 17.22 -6.86
C TYR A 105 1.13 17.91 -8.14
N TYR A 106 1.96 17.88 -9.17
CA TYR A 106 1.70 18.44 -10.49
C TYR A 106 1.87 17.35 -11.54
N GLY A 107 0.77 16.85 -12.10
CA GLY A 107 0.77 15.96 -13.25
C GLY A 107 0.77 16.75 -14.55
N ILE A 108 1.89 16.71 -15.27
CA ILE A 108 2.12 17.44 -16.52
C ILE A 108 2.17 16.44 -17.67
N ALA A 109 1.60 16.77 -18.82
CA ALA A 109 1.63 15.88 -19.97
C ALA A 109 3.05 15.77 -20.52
N ASP A 110 3.58 14.54 -20.54
CA ASP A 110 4.87 14.28 -21.17
C ASP A 110 4.79 14.46 -22.69
N THR A 111 5.76 15.20 -23.22
CA THR A 111 5.97 15.46 -24.65
C THR A 111 7.16 14.67 -25.20
N GLY A 112 7.99 14.08 -24.35
CA GLY A 112 9.23 13.39 -24.70
C GLY A 112 10.41 14.31 -25.03
N ARG A 113 10.28 15.64 -24.86
CA ARG A 113 11.33 16.61 -25.18
C ARG A 113 12.03 17.10 -23.92
N VAL A 114 13.36 17.09 -23.92
CA VAL A 114 14.19 17.51 -22.77
C VAL A 114 14.00 19.01 -22.47
N GLU A 115 13.77 19.82 -23.49
CA GLU A 115 13.57 21.27 -23.35
C GLU A 115 12.29 21.57 -22.57
N ASP A 116 11.21 20.85 -22.84
CA ASP A 116 9.93 21.02 -22.13
C ASP A 116 10.07 20.64 -20.65
N VAL A 117 10.97 19.70 -20.33
CA VAL A 117 11.27 19.31 -18.95
C VAL A 117 11.92 20.49 -18.22
N VAL A 118 12.95 21.08 -18.81
CA VAL A 118 13.64 22.25 -18.22
C VAL A 118 12.67 23.42 -18.04
N ASP A 119 11.86 23.73 -19.05
CA ASP A 119 10.88 24.81 -18.98
C ASP A 119 9.81 24.55 -17.89
N THR A 120 9.41 23.29 -17.72
CA THR A 120 8.52 22.85 -16.64
C THR A 120 9.18 22.99 -15.27
N LEU A 121 10.47 22.66 -15.14
CA LEU A 121 11.21 22.85 -13.89
C LEU A 121 11.30 24.33 -13.50
N HIS A 122 11.48 25.23 -14.47
CA HIS A 122 11.43 26.67 -14.19
C HIS A 122 10.03 27.17 -13.80
N THR A 123 8.98 26.57 -14.36
CA THR A 123 7.59 27.00 -14.13
C THR A 123 6.99 26.48 -12.82
N TYR A 124 7.19 25.20 -12.54
CA TYR A 124 6.55 24.49 -11.42
C TYR A 124 7.54 24.11 -10.30
N GLY A 125 8.84 24.07 -10.61
CA GLY A 125 9.88 23.79 -9.64
C GLY A 125 10.06 24.91 -8.62
N ARG A 126 10.87 24.64 -7.60
CA ARG A 126 11.32 25.68 -6.68
C ARG A 126 12.33 26.58 -7.39
N VAL A 127 12.31 27.87 -7.06
CA VAL A 127 13.22 28.87 -7.64
C VAL A 127 14.56 28.86 -6.90
N ASP A 128 14.51 28.78 -5.56
CA ASP A 128 15.68 28.79 -4.69
C ASP A 128 15.70 27.54 -3.78
N ASP A 129 16.90 27.19 -3.32
CA ASP A 129 17.15 26.10 -2.35
C ASP A 129 16.64 24.73 -2.83
N VAL A 130 16.91 24.41 -4.10
CA VAL A 130 16.40 23.18 -4.71
C VAL A 130 17.22 21.98 -4.26
N HIS A 131 16.53 21.00 -3.67
CA HIS A 131 17.10 19.70 -3.33
C HIS A 131 16.27 18.63 -4.03
N GLY A 132 16.57 18.40 -5.30
CA GLY A 132 15.74 17.66 -6.23
C GLY A 132 16.24 16.25 -6.57
N LEU A 133 15.31 15.32 -6.76
CA LEU A 133 15.57 14.01 -7.37
C LEU A 133 14.78 13.87 -8.67
N ILE A 134 15.44 13.46 -9.76
CA ILE A 134 14.82 13.18 -11.05
C ILE A 134 14.91 11.68 -11.34
N PHE A 135 13.76 11.02 -11.47
CA PHE A 135 13.66 9.61 -11.82
C PHE A 135 13.27 9.46 -13.29
N THR A 136 14.12 8.84 -14.11
CA THR A 136 13.87 8.62 -15.54
C THR A 136 14.04 7.15 -15.93
N SER A 137 13.32 6.67 -16.93
CA SER A 137 13.51 5.29 -17.44
C SER A 137 14.48 5.21 -18.63
N SER A 138 14.88 6.35 -19.20
CA SER A 138 15.71 6.39 -20.40
C SER A 138 17.14 6.81 -20.06
N VAL A 139 18.11 5.95 -20.39
CA VAL A 139 19.55 6.25 -20.30
C VAL A 139 19.92 7.42 -21.21
N GLU A 140 19.23 7.59 -22.34
CA GLU A 140 19.44 8.71 -23.26
C GLU A 140 19.03 10.03 -22.60
N ILE A 141 17.84 10.07 -21.98
CA ILE A 141 17.35 11.23 -21.24
C ILE A 141 18.22 11.49 -19.99
N PHE A 142 18.69 10.43 -19.33
CA PHE A 142 19.57 10.53 -18.16
C PHE A 142 20.88 11.28 -18.47
N HIS A 143 21.51 11.01 -19.62
CA HIS A 143 22.70 11.74 -20.04
C HIS A 143 22.37 13.14 -20.60
N ALA A 144 21.31 13.26 -21.42
CA ALA A 144 20.90 14.54 -21.98
C ALA A 144 20.51 15.56 -20.88
N LEU A 145 19.81 15.11 -19.83
CA LEU A 145 19.46 15.93 -18.67
C LEU A 145 20.65 16.26 -17.76
N ALA A 146 21.80 15.61 -17.90
CA ALA A 146 23.00 16.05 -17.19
C ALA A 146 23.62 17.27 -17.89
N GLU A 147 23.52 17.35 -19.21
CA GLU A 147 24.18 18.37 -20.02
C GLU A 147 23.30 19.60 -20.30
N GLU A 148 22.03 19.40 -20.66
CA GLU A 148 21.13 20.46 -21.14
C GLU A 148 20.63 21.40 -20.02
N PRO A 149 20.16 20.91 -18.85
CA PRO A 149 19.73 21.75 -17.73
C PRO A 149 20.89 22.56 -17.16
N THR A 150 22.10 21.98 -17.11
CA THR A 150 23.32 22.68 -16.67
C THR A 150 23.64 23.88 -17.57
N ARG A 151 23.40 23.75 -18.89
CA ARG A 151 23.52 24.86 -19.84
C ARG A 151 22.45 25.94 -19.67
N ARG A 152 21.33 25.64 -19.02
CA ARG A 152 20.22 26.56 -18.72
C ARG A 152 20.16 27.01 -17.25
N GLY A 153 21.23 26.77 -16.49
CA GLY A 153 21.36 27.25 -15.11
C GLY A 153 20.77 26.34 -14.03
N ILE A 154 20.41 25.10 -14.37
CA ILE A 154 19.99 24.08 -13.40
C ILE A 154 21.16 23.14 -13.16
N ARG A 155 21.71 23.10 -11.93
CA ARG A 155 22.89 22.30 -11.61
C ARG A 155 22.46 20.86 -11.35
N ALA A 156 22.62 19.97 -12.35
CA ALA A 156 22.19 18.58 -12.24
C ALA A 156 23.37 17.61 -12.40
N VAL A 157 23.38 16.54 -11.59
CA VAL A 157 24.38 15.46 -11.68
C VAL A 157 23.68 14.13 -11.86
N ALA A 158 24.15 13.35 -12.84
CA ALA A 158 23.66 12.02 -13.10
C ALA A 158 24.39 10.99 -12.23
N LEU A 159 23.63 10.12 -11.57
CA LEU A 159 24.13 9.04 -10.72
C LEU A 159 23.54 7.70 -11.17
N ALA A 160 24.40 6.75 -11.54
CA ALA A 160 24.06 5.42 -12.05
C ALA A 160 24.39 4.32 -11.02
N ASP A 161 23.65 3.21 -10.99
CA ASP A 161 23.83 2.19 -9.93
C ASP A 161 25.19 1.50 -10.00
N ALA A 162 25.85 1.54 -11.15
CA ALA A 162 27.23 1.09 -11.29
C ALA A 162 28.25 2.02 -10.58
N ASP A 163 27.86 3.23 -10.15
CA ASP A 163 28.77 4.16 -9.48
C ASP A 163 29.19 3.66 -8.09
N ALA A 164 30.48 3.86 -7.78
CA ALA A 164 31.07 3.45 -6.52
C ALA A 164 30.41 4.17 -5.32
N PRO A 165 30.29 3.52 -4.14
CA PRO A 165 29.69 4.12 -2.95
C PRO A 165 30.24 5.50 -2.59
N ALA A 166 31.57 5.69 -2.67
CA ALA A 166 32.21 6.97 -2.40
C ALA A 166 31.73 8.11 -3.31
N ARG A 167 31.47 7.82 -4.60
CA ARG A 167 30.91 8.82 -5.53
C ARG A 167 29.47 9.16 -5.17
N ARG A 168 28.67 8.17 -4.76
CA ARG A 168 27.27 8.38 -4.32
C ARG A 168 27.24 9.29 -3.10
N GLU A 169 28.04 9.00 -2.08
CA GLU A 169 28.15 9.83 -0.87
C GLU A 169 28.59 11.27 -1.20
N ALA A 170 29.57 11.42 -2.08
CA ALA A 170 30.03 12.75 -2.51
C ALA A 170 28.90 13.54 -3.19
N VAL A 171 28.20 12.96 -4.18
CA VAL A 171 27.11 13.64 -4.91
C VAL A 171 25.93 13.95 -3.99
N VAL A 172 25.62 13.07 -3.04
CA VAL A 172 24.60 13.33 -2.01
C VAL A 172 25.00 14.52 -1.14
N GLY A 173 26.26 14.58 -0.69
CA GLY A 173 26.77 15.72 0.07
C GLY A 173 26.71 17.04 -0.71
N GLN A 174 26.98 17.01 -2.01
CA GLN A 174 26.83 18.19 -2.89
C GLN A 174 25.39 18.68 -2.97
N LEU A 175 24.41 17.75 -3.02
CA LEU A 175 23.01 18.09 -2.99
C LEU A 175 22.64 18.72 -1.65
N GLU A 176 23.02 18.10 -0.52
CA GLU A 176 22.72 18.60 0.83
C GLU A 176 23.31 19.97 1.15
N GLN A 177 24.44 20.31 0.52
CA GLN A 177 25.09 21.61 0.65
C GLN A 177 24.54 22.66 -0.33
N GLY A 178 23.62 22.27 -1.21
CA GLY A 178 23.08 23.13 -2.26
C GLY A 178 24.12 23.50 -3.33
N GLU A 179 25.19 22.70 -3.51
CA GLU A 179 26.16 22.86 -4.60
C GLU A 179 25.57 22.44 -5.95
N ILE A 180 24.64 21.49 -5.91
CA ILE A 180 23.83 21.04 -7.05
C ILE A 180 22.34 21.10 -6.67
N ASP A 181 21.49 21.24 -7.67
CA ASP A 181 20.04 21.35 -7.52
C ASP A 181 19.35 19.99 -7.67
N TYR A 182 19.87 19.11 -8.54
CA TYR A 182 19.24 17.82 -8.85
C TYR A 182 20.23 16.67 -8.93
N ILE A 183 19.81 15.51 -8.42
CA ILE A 183 20.39 14.21 -8.76
C ILE A 183 19.44 13.50 -9.73
N ILE A 184 19.97 13.09 -10.89
CA ILE A 184 19.23 12.32 -11.89
C ILE A 184 19.57 10.84 -11.70
N THR A 185 18.56 9.98 -11.72
CA THR A 185 18.72 8.54 -11.52
C THR A 185 17.69 7.74 -12.31
N VAL A 186 18.04 6.48 -12.63
CA VAL A 186 17.13 5.53 -13.27
C VAL A 186 16.41 4.68 -12.22
N ASP A 187 17.19 4.02 -11.35
CA ASP A 187 16.69 3.10 -10.33
C ASP A 187 17.47 3.14 -9.00
N ILE A 188 18.47 4.02 -8.86
CA ILE A 188 19.11 4.23 -7.55
C ILE A 188 18.09 4.95 -6.67
N PHE A 189 18.17 4.73 -5.37
CA PHE A 189 17.21 5.22 -4.39
C PHE A 189 15.88 4.45 -4.38
N ASN A 190 15.84 3.18 -4.74
CA ASN A 190 14.78 2.29 -4.22
C ASN A 190 15.14 1.77 -2.81
N GLU A 191 16.43 1.66 -2.48
CA GLU A 191 16.91 1.23 -1.15
C GLU A 191 18.19 1.99 -0.77
N GLY A 192 18.36 2.32 0.53
CA GLY A 192 19.70 2.52 1.12
C GLY A 192 20.33 3.92 1.21
N ILE A 193 19.73 5.00 0.67
CA ILE A 193 20.24 6.37 0.90
C ILE A 193 19.11 7.27 1.44
N ASP A 194 19.39 7.94 2.55
CA ASP A 194 18.50 8.85 3.28
C ASP A 194 18.93 10.30 3.02
N ILE A 195 18.09 11.09 2.33
CA ILE A 195 18.34 12.50 2.03
C ILE A 195 17.11 13.32 2.49
N PRO A 196 16.97 13.63 3.79
CA PRO A 196 15.76 14.27 4.32
C PRO A 196 15.47 15.65 3.70
N CYS A 197 16.50 16.37 3.27
CA CYS A 197 16.38 17.72 2.70
C CYS A 197 15.69 17.75 1.32
N VAL A 198 15.54 16.60 0.65
CA VAL A 198 14.89 16.53 -0.68
C VAL A 198 13.52 17.19 -0.65
N ASN A 199 13.36 18.29 -1.37
CA ASN A 199 12.15 19.10 -1.38
C ASN A 199 11.44 19.10 -2.74
N GLN A 200 12.04 18.47 -3.76
CA GLN A 200 11.44 18.28 -5.06
C GLN A 200 11.70 16.87 -5.63
N ILE A 201 10.66 16.25 -6.18
CA ILE A 201 10.77 14.98 -6.91
C ILE A 201 10.20 15.18 -8.31
N VAL A 202 10.94 14.72 -9.31
CA VAL A 202 10.55 14.77 -10.72
C VAL A 202 10.46 13.33 -11.22
N LEU A 203 9.30 12.94 -11.74
CA LEU A 203 9.04 11.61 -12.26
C LEU A 203 8.90 11.70 -13.78
N MET A 204 9.76 11.00 -14.52
CA MET A 204 9.80 10.95 -15.98
C MET A 204 9.72 9.51 -16.49
N ARG A 205 8.91 8.69 -15.83
CA ARG A 205 8.76 7.27 -16.15
C ARG A 205 7.35 6.80 -15.89
N GLU A 206 6.94 5.76 -16.61
CA GLU A 206 5.68 5.08 -16.33
C GLU A 206 5.66 4.55 -14.89
N THR A 207 4.60 4.86 -14.16
CA THR A 207 4.35 4.26 -12.84
C THR A 207 3.98 2.79 -13.04
N GLN A 208 4.96 1.89 -12.87
CA GLN A 208 4.75 0.44 -12.98
C GLN A 208 4.11 -0.15 -11.72
N SER A 209 4.33 0.48 -10.57
CA SER A 209 3.89 -0.03 -9.27
C SER A 209 3.58 1.13 -8.32
N SER A 210 2.39 1.08 -7.70
CA SER A 210 2.00 2.01 -6.64
C SER A 210 2.94 1.96 -5.44
N ILE A 211 3.49 0.79 -5.15
CA ILE A 211 4.47 0.58 -4.08
C ILE A 211 5.74 1.39 -4.35
N VAL A 212 6.34 1.23 -5.53
CA VAL A 212 7.57 1.93 -5.90
C VAL A 212 7.33 3.43 -5.93
N PHE A 213 6.19 3.86 -6.47
CA PHE A 213 5.78 5.26 -6.49
C PHE A 213 5.67 5.85 -5.08
N THR A 214 4.98 5.17 -4.16
CA THR A 214 4.85 5.61 -2.76
C THR A 214 6.18 5.61 -2.02
N GLN A 215 7.06 4.64 -2.26
CA GLN A 215 8.41 4.62 -1.68
C GLN A 215 9.25 5.82 -2.14
N GLN A 216 9.21 6.14 -3.44
CA GLN A 216 9.91 7.30 -3.99
C GLN A 216 9.39 8.60 -3.39
N LEU A 217 8.08 8.77 -3.32
CA LEU A 217 7.45 9.89 -2.62
C LEU A 217 7.85 9.96 -1.15
N GLY A 218 7.88 8.82 -0.46
CA GLY A 218 8.23 8.70 0.96
C GLY A 218 9.59 9.33 1.31
N ARG A 219 10.54 9.33 0.37
CA ARG A 219 11.85 9.98 0.54
C ARG A 219 11.72 11.49 0.65
N GLY A 220 10.95 12.08 -0.25
CA GLY A 220 10.67 13.51 -0.25
C GLY A 220 9.69 13.94 0.85
N LEU A 221 8.92 13.03 1.44
CA LEU A 221 7.92 13.35 2.46
C LEU A 221 8.52 13.51 3.88
N ARG A 222 9.80 13.15 4.07
CA ARG A 222 10.50 13.31 5.36
C ARG A 222 10.57 14.79 5.78
N LYS A 223 10.45 15.04 7.08
CA LYS A 223 10.64 16.38 7.65
C LYS A 223 12.14 16.72 7.67
N ALA A 224 12.46 17.95 7.32
CA ALA A 224 13.81 18.49 7.41
C ALA A 224 13.76 19.97 7.82
N PRO A 225 14.81 20.51 8.47
CA PRO A 225 14.92 21.94 8.74
C PRO A 225 14.79 22.76 7.45
N GLY A 226 14.03 23.86 7.48
CA GLY A 226 13.82 24.73 6.31
C GLY A 226 12.82 24.21 5.27
N LYS A 227 12.37 22.95 5.37
CA LYS A 227 11.46 22.34 4.40
C LYS A 227 10.00 22.50 4.81
N ASP A 228 9.27 23.25 4.00
CA ASP A 228 7.84 23.56 4.16
C ASP A 228 6.93 22.48 3.57
N HIS A 229 7.24 22.01 2.36
CA HIS A 229 6.48 20.99 1.63
C HIS A 229 7.37 20.24 0.63
N LEU A 230 6.87 19.11 0.15
CA LEU A 230 7.41 18.40 -1.01
C LEU A 230 6.69 18.84 -2.28
N ARG A 231 7.42 19.25 -3.32
CA ARG A 231 6.87 19.39 -4.67
C ARG A 231 7.14 18.15 -5.50
N VAL A 232 6.13 17.65 -6.19
CA VAL A 232 6.25 16.51 -7.11
C VAL A 232 5.79 16.94 -8.49
N ILE A 233 6.65 16.76 -9.48
CA ILE A 233 6.36 17.03 -10.89
C ILE A 233 6.39 15.69 -11.61
N ASP A 234 5.24 15.22 -12.06
CA ASP A 234 5.09 13.94 -12.74
C ASP A 234 4.77 14.15 -14.21
N PHE A 235 5.68 13.73 -15.09
CA PHE A 235 5.52 13.75 -16.53
C PHE A 235 4.70 12.52 -16.96
N ILE A 236 3.39 12.74 -17.10
CA ILE A 236 2.41 11.71 -17.40
C ILE A 236 2.39 11.45 -18.91
N GLY A 237 3.09 10.40 -19.33
CA GLY A 237 2.99 9.86 -20.69
C GLY A 237 1.65 9.18 -21.00
N ASN A 238 1.51 8.64 -22.22
CA ASN A 238 0.29 7.93 -22.63
C ASN A 238 0.32 6.46 -22.18
N TYR A 239 0.32 6.25 -20.87
CA TYR A 239 0.45 4.95 -20.25
C TYR A 239 -0.88 4.41 -19.74
N LYS A 240 -1.05 3.08 -19.83
CA LYS A 240 -2.25 2.41 -19.30
C LYS A 240 -2.28 2.41 -17.78
N ASN A 241 -1.12 2.53 -17.12
CA ASN A 241 -1.00 2.44 -15.66
C ASN A 241 -1.21 3.77 -14.93
N ASN A 242 -1.50 4.86 -15.64
CA ASN A 242 -1.71 6.20 -15.04
C ASN A 242 -2.86 6.25 -14.01
N TYR A 243 -3.78 5.28 -14.00
CA TYR A 243 -4.82 5.18 -12.97
C TYR A 243 -4.26 4.89 -11.56
N MET A 244 -3.02 4.41 -11.44
CA MET A 244 -2.38 4.14 -10.14
C MET A 244 -2.01 5.41 -9.37
N ILE A 245 -1.76 6.52 -10.08
CA ILE A 245 -1.37 7.80 -9.47
C ILE A 245 -2.43 8.29 -8.48
N PRO A 246 -3.70 8.49 -8.88
CA PRO A 246 -4.73 8.95 -7.95
C PRO A 246 -4.99 7.94 -6.82
N ILE A 247 -4.87 6.63 -7.07
CA ILE A 247 -4.99 5.59 -6.03
C ILE A 247 -3.91 5.78 -4.96
N ALA A 248 -2.66 5.93 -5.37
CA ALA A 248 -1.54 6.06 -4.44
C ALA A 248 -1.58 7.37 -3.62
N LEU A 249 -2.04 8.46 -4.23
CA LEU A 249 -2.12 9.78 -3.57
C LEU A 249 -3.32 9.92 -2.64
N THR A 250 -4.50 9.45 -3.08
CA THR A 250 -5.74 9.56 -2.28
C THR A 250 -5.88 8.43 -1.26
N GLY A 251 -5.12 7.35 -1.42
CA GLY A 251 -5.30 6.11 -0.66
C GLY A 251 -6.56 5.33 -1.05
N ASP A 252 -7.22 5.71 -2.15
CA ASP A 252 -8.50 5.11 -2.56
C ASP A 252 -8.32 3.70 -3.11
N GLN A 253 -8.69 2.73 -2.28
CA GLN A 253 -8.70 1.30 -2.60
C GLN A 253 -10.12 0.77 -2.86
N SER A 254 -11.14 1.64 -2.96
CA SER A 254 -12.50 1.22 -3.35
C SER A 254 -12.51 0.39 -4.64
N ARG A 255 -11.49 0.58 -5.49
CA ARG A 255 -11.37 0.06 -6.85
C ARG A 255 -12.62 0.38 -7.68
N SER A 256 -13.30 1.48 -7.33
CA SER A 256 -14.43 2.04 -8.05
C SER A 256 -13.93 3.06 -9.06
N LYS A 257 -14.17 2.79 -10.35
CA LYS A 257 -13.82 3.73 -11.43
C LYS A 257 -14.50 5.08 -11.25
N GLU A 258 -15.74 5.08 -10.79
CA GLU A 258 -16.51 6.31 -10.60
C GLU A 258 -15.97 7.15 -9.44
N ALA A 259 -15.67 6.51 -8.30
CA ALA A 259 -15.05 7.18 -7.16
C ALA A 259 -13.70 7.81 -7.53
N LEU A 260 -12.84 7.07 -8.23
CA LEU A 260 -11.54 7.58 -8.69
C LEU A 260 -11.68 8.75 -9.66
N ARG A 261 -12.60 8.66 -10.63
CA ARG A 261 -12.86 9.76 -11.58
C ARG A 261 -13.33 11.02 -10.87
N LYS A 262 -14.26 10.87 -9.92
CA LYS A 262 -14.74 11.99 -9.11
C LYS A 262 -13.59 12.65 -8.36
N LYS A 263 -12.74 11.88 -7.67
CA LYS A 263 -11.58 12.39 -6.92
C LYS A 263 -10.58 13.13 -7.80
N VAL A 264 -10.29 12.64 -9.01
CA VAL A 264 -9.39 13.34 -9.95
C VAL A 264 -9.97 14.69 -10.39
N ILE A 265 -11.30 14.78 -10.57
CA ILE A 265 -11.97 16.01 -11.02
C ILE A 265 -12.15 17.01 -9.87
N THR A 266 -12.54 16.54 -8.68
CA THR A 266 -12.85 17.40 -7.53
C THR A 266 -11.63 17.71 -6.67
N GLY A 267 -10.56 16.90 -6.76
CA GLY A 267 -9.44 16.95 -5.83
C GLY A 267 -9.77 16.35 -4.45
N ASP A 268 -10.91 15.68 -4.30
CA ASP A 268 -11.35 15.10 -3.03
C ASP A 268 -10.39 14.00 -2.54
N GLY A 269 -10.13 14.00 -1.23
CA GLY A 269 -9.27 13.00 -0.57
C GLY A 269 -7.83 13.47 -0.31
N VAL A 270 -7.44 14.62 -0.82
CA VAL A 270 -6.17 15.27 -0.50
C VAL A 270 -6.31 16.10 0.79
N PRO A 271 -5.42 15.96 1.79
CA PRO A 271 -5.48 16.77 3.01
C PRO A 271 -5.35 18.27 2.74
N THR A 272 -5.91 19.10 3.63
CA THR A 272 -6.11 20.56 3.43
C THR A 272 -4.86 21.37 3.09
N ASN A 273 -3.67 20.91 3.51
CA ASN A 273 -2.40 21.60 3.25
C ASN A 273 -1.63 21.02 2.06
N SER A 274 -2.18 20.01 1.40
CA SER A 274 -1.60 19.35 0.22
C SER A 274 -2.47 19.63 -1.00
N THR A 275 -1.89 19.58 -2.19
CA THR A 275 -2.62 19.77 -3.45
C THR A 275 -2.23 18.70 -4.45
N VAL A 276 -3.20 18.29 -5.26
CA VAL A 276 -2.98 17.43 -6.42
C VAL A 276 -3.63 18.12 -7.61
N SER A 277 -2.82 18.47 -8.61
CA SER A 277 -3.25 19.17 -9.81
C SER A 277 -2.73 18.45 -11.03
N PHE A 278 -3.55 18.39 -12.07
CA PHE A 278 -3.18 17.84 -13.37
C PHE A 278 -3.42 18.90 -14.43
N ASP A 279 -2.54 19.02 -15.42
CA ASP A 279 -2.85 19.82 -16.59
C ASP A 279 -4.02 19.22 -17.39
N ARG A 280 -4.55 19.96 -18.36
CA ARG A 280 -5.71 19.52 -19.15
C ARG A 280 -5.46 18.22 -19.93
N ILE A 281 -4.26 18.02 -20.47
CA ILE A 281 -3.90 16.85 -21.29
C ILE A 281 -3.62 15.65 -20.38
N ALA A 282 -2.87 15.85 -19.29
CA ALA A 282 -2.59 14.89 -18.24
C ALA A 282 -3.89 14.38 -17.60
N THR A 283 -4.82 15.29 -17.25
CA THR A 283 -6.16 14.94 -16.75
C THR A 283 -6.87 13.98 -17.71
N LYS A 284 -6.86 14.30 -19.00
CA LYS A 284 -7.45 13.42 -20.02
C LYS A 284 -6.77 12.05 -20.06
N ARG A 285 -5.42 12.01 -20.07
CA ARG A 285 -4.64 10.76 -20.07
C ARG A 285 -4.96 9.88 -18.85
N VAL A 286 -5.06 10.48 -17.66
CA VAL A 286 -5.43 9.76 -16.42
C VAL A 286 -6.87 9.25 -16.49
N LEU A 287 -7.83 10.07 -16.92
CA LEU A 287 -9.24 9.67 -17.03
C LEU A 287 -9.46 8.57 -18.09
N ASP A 288 -8.73 8.62 -19.21
CA ASP A 288 -8.75 7.60 -20.26
C ASP A 288 -8.15 6.28 -19.75
N ALA A 289 -7.05 6.35 -19.00
CA ALA A 289 -6.45 5.18 -18.34
C ALA A 289 -7.41 4.55 -17.32
N ILE A 290 -8.09 5.34 -16.47
CA ILE A 290 -9.09 4.82 -15.52
C ILE A 290 -10.23 4.11 -16.26
N SER A 291 -10.73 4.71 -17.34
CA SER A 291 -11.87 4.15 -18.11
C SER A 291 -11.53 2.80 -18.74
N THR A 292 -10.34 2.71 -19.35
CA THR A 292 -9.87 1.51 -20.07
C THR A 292 -9.28 0.43 -19.15
N SER A 293 -8.89 0.79 -17.93
CA SER A 293 -8.33 -0.14 -16.94
C SER A 293 -9.34 -1.24 -16.53
N LYS A 294 -8.82 -2.35 -16.01
CA LYS A 294 -9.65 -3.45 -15.45
C LYS A 294 -9.53 -3.51 -13.92
N ILE A 295 -9.49 -2.35 -13.26
CA ILE A 295 -9.32 -2.25 -11.80
C ILE A 295 -10.41 -2.96 -10.99
N ASP A 296 -11.60 -3.11 -11.57
CA ASP A 296 -12.77 -3.83 -11.04
C ASP A 296 -12.97 -5.21 -11.69
N GLY A 297 -11.93 -5.74 -12.33
CA GLY A 297 -11.95 -7.03 -12.99
C GLY A 297 -11.82 -8.22 -12.02
N MET A 298 -12.20 -9.41 -12.49
CA MET A 298 -12.14 -10.65 -11.69
C MET A 298 -10.73 -10.98 -11.15
N ARG A 299 -9.68 -10.61 -11.89
CA ARG A 299 -8.29 -10.76 -11.44
C ARG A 299 -8.02 -9.92 -10.18
N GLU A 300 -8.48 -8.68 -10.19
CA GLU A 300 -8.30 -7.73 -9.09
C GLU A 300 -9.13 -8.13 -7.88
N ILE A 301 -10.38 -8.58 -8.09
CA ILE A 301 -11.23 -9.13 -7.03
C ILE A 301 -10.55 -10.36 -6.37
N ARG A 302 -9.96 -11.24 -7.19
CA ARG A 302 -9.22 -12.40 -6.67
C ARG A 302 -7.96 -11.99 -5.91
N SER A 303 -7.23 -10.97 -6.39
CA SER A 303 -6.07 -10.43 -5.66
C SER A 303 -6.50 -9.93 -4.28
N ALA A 304 -7.47 -9.01 -4.24
CA ALA A 304 -7.99 -8.45 -3.00
C ALA A 304 -8.48 -9.54 -2.01
N PHE A 305 -9.16 -10.57 -2.52
CA PHE A 305 -9.57 -11.72 -1.71
C PHE A 305 -8.35 -12.47 -1.13
N THR A 306 -7.35 -12.75 -1.98
CA THR A 306 -6.14 -13.47 -1.57
C THR A 306 -5.35 -12.66 -0.55
N ASP A 307 -5.22 -11.36 -0.76
CA ASP A 307 -4.50 -10.43 0.13
C ASP A 307 -5.14 -10.39 1.52
N LEU A 308 -6.47 -10.27 1.60
CA LEU A 308 -7.19 -10.31 2.87
C LEU A 308 -7.17 -11.71 3.51
N SER A 309 -7.29 -12.77 2.70
CA SER A 309 -7.18 -14.14 3.20
C SER A 309 -5.82 -14.40 3.83
N HIS A 310 -4.74 -13.95 3.19
CA HIS A 310 -3.39 -14.01 3.71
C HIS A 310 -3.23 -13.16 4.97
N ARG A 311 -3.88 -11.99 5.04
CA ARG A 311 -3.82 -11.11 6.21
C ARG A 311 -4.48 -11.70 7.45
N PHE A 312 -5.59 -12.42 7.31
CA PHE A 312 -6.34 -12.93 8.47
C PHE A 312 -6.14 -14.41 8.78
N GLY A 313 -5.53 -15.18 7.86
CA GLY A 313 -5.47 -16.64 7.99
C GLY A 313 -6.85 -17.31 7.92
N ARG A 314 -7.88 -16.60 7.41
CA ARG A 314 -9.26 -17.10 7.25
C ARG A 314 -9.90 -16.52 6.01
N ILE A 315 -11.02 -17.11 5.59
CA ILE A 315 -11.87 -16.54 4.53
C ILE A 315 -12.33 -15.13 4.98
N PRO A 316 -12.05 -14.08 4.19
CA PRO A 316 -12.52 -12.73 4.50
C PRO A 316 -14.05 -12.66 4.40
N ARG A 317 -14.67 -11.79 5.20
CA ARG A 317 -16.08 -11.41 5.09
C ARG A 317 -16.20 -10.19 4.18
N LEU A 318 -17.37 -9.93 3.62
CA LEU A 318 -17.59 -8.70 2.83
C LEU A 318 -17.23 -7.42 3.61
N MET A 319 -17.57 -7.37 4.90
CA MET A 319 -17.20 -6.25 5.77
C MET A 319 -15.69 -6.09 5.98
N ASP A 320 -14.90 -7.14 5.81
CA ASP A 320 -13.43 -7.02 5.89
C ASP A 320 -12.90 -6.20 4.71
N PHE A 321 -13.50 -6.31 3.51
CA PHE A 321 -13.10 -5.48 2.36
C PHE A 321 -13.34 -4.00 2.60
N LEU A 322 -14.46 -3.65 3.24
CA LEU A 322 -14.78 -2.26 3.57
C LEU A 322 -13.91 -1.76 4.74
N ARG A 323 -13.82 -2.54 5.82
CA ARG A 323 -13.09 -2.15 7.04
C ARG A 323 -11.62 -1.89 6.79
N PHE A 324 -11.01 -2.67 5.91
CA PHE A 324 -9.60 -2.54 5.55
C PHE A 324 -9.40 -1.80 4.22
N GLU A 325 -10.45 -1.10 3.75
CA GLU A 325 -10.44 -0.29 2.53
C GLU A 325 -9.65 -1.02 1.43
N THR A 326 -10.06 -2.21 1.03
CA THR A 326 -9.34 -3.02 0.03
C THR A 326 -10.06 -3.06 -1.31
N MET A 327 -11.40 -3.05 -1.25
CA MET A 327 -12.30 -2.97 -2.40
C MET A 327 -13.71 -2.66 -1.89
N ASP A 328 -14.51 -1.91 -2.64
CA ASP A 328 -15.91 -1.73 -2.26
C ASP A 328 -16.66 -3.08 -2.34
N PRO A 329 -17.44 -3.46 -1.30
CA PRO A 329 -18.24 -4.68 -1.34
C PRO A 329 -19.12 -4.79 -2.59
N ASP A 330 -19.68 -3.68 -3.07
CA ASP A 330 -20.47 -3.61 -4.30
C ASP A 330 -19.68 -4.02 -5.55
N VAL A 331 -18.39 -3.67 -5.62
CA VAL A 331 -17.49 -4.11 -6.70
C VAL A 331 -17.28 -5.62 -6.62
N VAL A 332 -17.08 -6.16 -5.42
CA VAL A 332 -16.83 -7.59 -5.16
C VAL A 332 -18.03 -8.43 -5.59
N VAL A 333 -19.25 -8.01 -5.26
CA VAL A 333 -20.46 -8.79 -5.53
C VAL A 333 -21.15 -8.43 -6.85
N ARG A 334 -20.75 -7.36 -7.55
CA ARG A 334 -21.47 -6.76 -8.70
C ARG A 334 -22.08 -7.74 -9.70
N LYS A 335 -21.39 -8.85 -9.99
CA LYS A 335 -21.83 -9.83 -11.00
C LYS A 335 -22.74 -10.94 -10.45
N LYS A 336 -22.66 -11.26 -9.15
CA LYS A 336 -23.38 -12.37 -8.51
C LYS A 336 -23.60 -12.06 -7.02
N ASN A 337 -23.35 -13.03 -6.14
CA ASN A 337 -23.32 -12.89 -4.69
C ASN A 337 -21.97 -13.41 -4.18
N TYR A 338 -21.64 -13.03 -2.94
CA TYR A 338 -20.35 -13.37 -2.36
C TYR A 338 -20.11 -14.88 -2.22
N TRP A 339 -21.12 -15.67 -1.84
CA TRP A 339 -20.97 -17.12 -1.71
C TRP A 339 -20.62 -17.79 -3.04
N SER A 340 -21.25 -17.36 -4.13
CA SER A 340 -20.94 -17.84 -5.48
C SER A 340 -19.51 -17.49 -5.89
N LEU A 341 -19.01 -16.31 -5.46
CA LEU A 341 -17.63 -15.90 -5.67
C LEU A 341 -16.65 -16.79 -4.88
N LEU A 342 -16.95 -17.09 -3.62
CA LEU A 342 -16.15 -18.00 -2.79
C LEU A 342 -16.03 -19.39 -3.44
N CYS A 343 -17.12 -19.91 -4.02
CA CYS A 343 -17.11 -21.17 -4.75
C CYS A 343 -16.21 -21.08 -5.99
N GLN A 344 -16.30 -19.99 -6.75
CA GLN A 344 -15.45 -19.75 -7.92
C GLN A 344 -13.96 -19.66 -7.54
N PHE A 345 -13.65 -19.19 -6.33
CA PHE A 345 -12.29 -19.12 -5.79
C PHE A 345 -11.86 -20.42 -5.09
N ARG A 346 -12.74 -21.44 -5.03
CA ARG A 346 -12.50 -22.70 -4.30
C ARG A 346 -12.20 -22.48 -2.81
N ALA A 347 -12.71 -21.39 -2.24
CA ALA A 347 -12.60 -21.10 -0.82
C ALA A 347 -13.63 -21.88 0.02
N VAL A 348 -14.71 -22.35 -0.62
CA VAL A 348 -15.75 -23.19 0.00
C VAL A 348 -16.03 -24.39 -0.91
N GLU A 349 -16.37 -25.52 -0.30
CA GLU A 349 -16.60 -26.78 -1.02
C GLU A 349 -17.97 -26.85 -1.68
N HIS A 350 -18.99 -26.24 -1.06
CA HIS A 350 -20.38 -26.40 -1.46
C HIS A 350 -20.93 -25.12 -2.11
N ALA A 351 -21.40 -25.28 -3.35
CA ALA A 351 -22.13 -24.25 -4.08
C ALA A 351 -23.51 -24.00 -3.43
N PRO A 352 -24.03 -22.76 -3.50
CA PRO A 352 -25.38 -22.49 -3.04
C PRO A 352 -26.37 -23.18 -3.99
N THR A 353 -27.49 -23.65 -3.47
CA THR A 353 -28.63 -24.09 -4.30
C THR A 353 -29.17 -22.92 -5.13
N ASP A 354 -29.93 -23.20 -6.19
CA ASP A 354 -30.49 -22.13 -7.04
C ASP A 354 -31.37 -21.15 -6.26
N GLU A 355 -32.09 -21.65 -5.25
CA GLU A 355 -32.91 -20.81 -4.37
C GLU A 355 -32.06 -19.93 -3.45
N GLU A 356 -31.06 -20.50 -2.79
CA GLU A 356 -30.09 -19.76 -1.97
C GLU A 356 -29.34 -18.71 -2.80
N ALA A 357 -28.91 -19.06 -4.02
CA ALA A 357 -28.20 -18.15 -4.90
C ALA A 357 -29.06 -16.95 -5.31
N ARG A 358 -30.34 -17.16 -5.61
CA ARG A 358 -31.29 -16.06 -5.89
C ARG A 358 -31.45 -15.15 -4.69
N PHE A 359 -31.66 -15.72 -3.51
CA PHE A 359 -31.82 -14.95 -2.28
C PHE A 359 -30.55 -14.15 -1.93
N LEU A 360 -29.38 -14.79 -1.99
CA LEU A 360 -28.10 -14.12 -1.73
C LEU A 360 -27.81 -13.01 -2.74
N THR A 361 -28.23 -13.18 -4.00
CA THR A 361 -28.08 -12.14 -5.03
C THR A 361 -28.99 -10.95 -4.74
N PHE A 362 -30.25 -11.20 -4.39
CA PHE A 362 -31.18 -10.16 -3.94
C PHE A 362 -30.60 -9.37 -2.75
N MET A 363 -30.14 -10.07 -1.71
CA MET A 363 -29.52 -9.43 -0.54
C MET A 363 -28.27 -8.61 -0.92
N SER A 364 -27.49 -9.08 -1.89
CA SER A 364 -26.27 -8.39 -2.33
C SER A 364 -26.55 -7.14 -3.16
N GLN A 365 -27.66 -7.11 -3.91
CA GLN A 365 -27.99 -6.01 -4.82
C GLN A 365 -28.87 -4.95 -4.17
N GLU A 366 -29.81 -5.35 -3.33
CA GLU A 366 -30.85 -4.45 -2.79
C GLU A 366 -30.54 -3.95 -1.37
N LEU A 367 -29.71 -4.67 -0.61
CA LEU A 367 -29.47 -4.34 0.81
C LEU A 367 -28.04 -3.85 1.08
N LEU A 368 -27.11 -4.09 0.16
CA LEU A 368 -25.71 -3.73 0.35
C LEU A 368 -25.47 -2.22 0.19
N ASP A 369 -26.21 -1.57 -0.70
CA ASP A 369 -26.17 -0.13 -0.93
C ASP A 369 -26.68 0.69 0.28
N ALA A 370 -27.37 0.02 1.22
CA ALA A 370 -27.94 0.56 2.44
C ALA A 370 -28.76 1.84 2.24
N ILE A 371 -29.37 2.04 1.06
CA ILE A 371 -30.15 3.26 0.76
C ILE A 371 -31.31 3.43 1.75
N ARG A 372 -31.85 2.31 2.26
CA ARG A 372 -32.99 2.26 3.19
C ARG A 372 -32.62 1.54 4.49
N PRO A 373 -31.94 2.20 5.43
CA PRO A 373 -31.47 1.56 6.66
C PRO A 373 -32.60 1.05 7.56
N GLN A 374 -33.83 1.57 7.42
CA GLN A 374 -34.99 1.08 8.16
C GLN A 374 -35.36 -0.36 7.78
N GLU A 375 -35.20 -0.73 6.51
CA GLU A 375 -35.50 -2.08 6.02
C GLU A 375 -34.59 -3.13 6.68
N LEU A 376 -33.30 -2.81 6.84
CA LEU A 376 -32.34 -3.63 7.59
C LEU A 376 -32.72 -3.77 9.07
N HIS A 377 -33.26 -2.71 9.68
CA HIS A 377 -33.72 -2.75 11.07
C HIS A 377 -34.96 -3.63 11.25
N ILE A 378 -35.90 -3.58 10.29
CA ILE A 378 -37.07 -4.45 10.26
C ILE A 378 -36.64 -5.91 10.10
N LEU A 379 -35.76 -6.22 9.15
CA LEU A 379 -35.20 -7.56 8.96
C LEU A 379 -34.51 -8.08 10.24
N ARG A 380 -33.73 -7.23 10.91
CA ARG A 380 -33.11 -7.56 12.20
C ARG A 380 -34.14 -7.83 13.30
N SER A 381 -35.25 -7.09 13.30
CA SER A 381 -36.33 -7.25 14.28
C SER A 381 -37.13 -8.52 14.03
N LEU A 382 -37.44 -8.83 12.77
CA LEU A 382 -38.11 -10.06 12.36
C LEU A 382 -37.28 -11.30 12.69
N THR A 383 -35.96 -11.25 12.48
CA THR A 383 -35.04 -12.36 12.81
C THR A 383 -34.82 -12.54 14.31
N ARG A 384 -35.02 -11.49 15.13
CA ARG A 384 -34.91 -11.55 16.61
C ARG A 384 -36.23 -11.84 17.32
N GLY A 385 -37.35 -11.44 16.73
CA GLY A 385 -38.70 -11.57 17.28
C GLY A 385 -39.40 -12.89 16.95
N ALA A 386 -38.79 -13.76 16.14
CA ALA A 386 -39.29 -15.11 15.87
C ALA A 386 -39.06 -16.04 17.07
N GLY A 387 -39.84 -15.84 18.14
CA GLY A 387 -40.12 -16.85 19.16
C GLY A 387 -41.36 -17.65 18.75
N ASP A 388 -41.21 -18.98 18.69
CA ASP A 388 -42.17 -20.11 18.67
C ASP A 388 -43.49 -20.06 17.85
N GLY A 389 -43.82 -18.99 17.11
CA GLY A 389 -45.13 -18.85 16.46
C GLY A 389 -45.15 -18.55 14.96
N VAL A 390 -44.01 -18.25 14.36
CA VAL A 390 -43.85 -18.20 12.90
C VAL A 390 -42.94 -19.35 12.58
N ASP A 391 -43.36 -20.34 11.80
CA ASP A 391 -42.45 -21.40 11.34
C ASP A 391 -41.40 -20.77 10.40
N PRO A 392 -40.17 -20.50 10.87
CA PRO A 392 -39.11 -19.89 10.09
C PRO A 392 -38.26 -20.98 9.41
N TRP A 393 -38.62 -22.26 9.54
CA TRP A 393 -37.76 -23.41 9.23
C TRP A 393 -37.72 -23.81 7.76
N ASN A 394 -38.37 -23.06 6.87
CA ASN A 394 -38.07 -23.14 5.43
C ASN A 394 -37.01 -22.10 4.99
N SER A 395 -36.66 -21.13 5.84
CA SER A 395 -35.77 -20.00 5.49
C SER A 395 -34.64 -19.74 6.50
N SER A 396 -34.60 -20.48 7.61
CA SER A 396 -33.66 -20.27 8.72
C SER A 396 -32.21 -20.65 8.40
N ARG A 397 -31.97 -21.65 7.52
CA ARG A 397 -30.61 -21.92 7.04
C ARG A 397 -30.10 -20.75 6.22
N ILE A 398 -30.91 -20.18 5.34
CA ILE A 398 -30.51 -19.12 4.42
C ILE A 398 -30.32 -17.79 5.13
N LEU A 399 -31.14 -17.45 6.14
CA LEU A 399 -31.00 -16.21 6.91
C LEU A 399 -29.90 -16.27 7.97
N SER A 400 -29.74 -17.41 8.66
CA SER A 400 -28.57 -17.64 9.52
C SER A 400 -27.29 -17.59 8.68
N PHE A 401 -27.30 -18.19 7.50
CA PHE A 401 -26.18 -18.17 6.57
C PHE A 401 -25.97 -16.78 5.96
N ALA A 402 -27.02 -16.03 5.61
CA ALA A 402 -26.87 -14.66 5.12
C ALA A 402 -26.32 -13.73 6.20
N VAL A 403 -26.80 -13.82 7.44
CA VAL A 403 -26.31 -12.96 8.54
C VAL A 403 -24.87 -13.34 8.94
N THR A 404 -24.51 -14.62 8.89
CA THR A 404 -23.16 -15.11 9.22
C THR A 404 -22.16 -14.95 8.07
N SER A 405 -22.60 -15.13 6.83
CA SER A 405 -21.79 -15.05 5.59
C SER A 405 -21.70 -13.62 5.02
N ILE A 406 -22.66 -12.73 5.32
CA ILE A 406 -22.59 -11.30 4.97
C ILE A 406 -21.91 -10.49 6.10
N GLY A 407 -21.72 -11.07 7.29
CA GLY A 407 -20.82 -10.52 8.31
C GLY A 407 -21.30 -9.23 8.99
N TYR A 408 -22.61 -9.05 9.14
CA TYR A 408 -23.20 -7.82 9.71
C TYR A 408 -23.17 -7.72 11.24
N LEU A 409 -22.64 -8.70 12.00
CA LEU A 409 -22.67 -8.66 13.47
C LEU A 409 -21.31 -8.99 14.12
N PRO A 410 -20.83 -8.15 15.08
CA PRO A 410 -19.66 -8.46 15.90
C PRO A 410 -19.95 -9.56 16.93
N CYS A 411 -18.92 -10.38 17.23
CA CYS A 411 -18.97 -11.59 18.09
C CYS A 411 -19.34 -11.36 19.57
N SER A 412 -19.52 -10.14 20.03
CA SER A 412 -19.79 -9.86 21.44
C SER A 412 -21.28 -9.85 21.75
N PHE A 413 -22.03 -10.94 21.55
CA PHE A 413 -23.37 -11.16 22.14
C PHE A 413 -23.84 -12.61 21.87
N ILE A 414 -23.22 -13.59 22.54
CA ILE A 414 -23.79 -14.92 22.75
C ILE A 414 -23.88 -15.10 24.27
N PRO A 415 -25.08 -15.21 24.88
CA PRO A 415 -25.19 -15.48 26.30
C PRO A 415 -24.73 -16.90 26.64
N PRO A 416 -24.19 -17.18 27.85
CA PRO A 416 -23.40 -18.37 28.13
C PRO A 416 -24.15 -19.71 28.15
N ASN A 417 -25.46 -19.73 27.94
CA ASN A 417 -26.29 -20.92 28.16
C ASN A 417 -27.17 -21.22 26.95
N SER A 418 -26.60 -21.88 25.94
CA SER A 418 -27.37 -22.77 25.07
C SER A 418 -26.51 -23.99 24.72
N SER A 419 -26.84 -25.10 25.38
CA SER A 419 -26.26 -26.41 25.16
C SER A 419 -26.59 -26.89 23.74
N VAL A 420 -25.70 -26.66 22.79
CA VAL A 420 -25.64 -27.43 21.55
C VAL A 420 -24.20 -27.90 21.39
N HIS A 421 -23.98 -29.16 21.75
CA HIS A 421 -22.76 -29.87 21.40
C HIS A 421 -22.65 -29.95 19.87
N VAL A 422 -21.75 -29.16 19.29
CA VAL A 422 -21.16 -29.46 17.98
C VAL A 422 -19.70 -29.75 18.24
N SER A 423 -19.38 -31.04 18.21
CA SER A 423 -18.01 -31.55 18.22
C SER A 423 -17.28 -31.06 16.97
N ALA A 424 -16.43 -30.05 17.12
CA ALA A 424 -15.39 -29.72 16.14
C ALA A 424 -14.05 -30.22 16.68
N GLN A 425 -13.78 -31.51 16.48
CA GLN A 425 -12.41 -31.99 16.34
C GLN A 425 -12.04 -31.86 14.87
N CYS A 426 -11.17 -30.91 14.55
CA CYS A 426 -10.17 -31.03 13.48
C CYS A 426 -8.96 -30.22 13.93
N ARG A 427 -7.81 -30.90 13.96
CA ARG A 427 -6.49 -30.39 14.31
C ARG A 427 -5.95 -29.43 13.28
#